data_AF-A0A7Y2MND0-F1
#
_entry.id   AF-A0A7Y2MND0-F1
#
_cell.length_a   1.000
_cell.length_b   1.000
_cell.length_c   1.000
_cell.angle_alpha   90.00
_cell.angle_beta   90.00
_cell.angle_gamma   90.00
#
_symmetry.space_group_name_H-M   'P 1'
#
loop_
_entity.id
_entity.type
_entity.pdbx_description
1 polymer ?
#
loop_
_entity_poly.entity_id
_entity_poly.type
_entity_poly.pdbx_seq_one_letter_code
_entity_poly.pdbx_strand_id
1 'polypeptide(L)'
;MKLVAGIDIGGTKTKIGLVNQEGHCLEHTFYRTREYPDLDKYLDRLVHEVSELKKKFPDEVDLLGFGIGAPNASSRNGTIVSASNLAWKGVVPILDKLKERTDTPLKIMNDASAAALGEMLFGAAKGMQDFI
;
A
#
# COMPACT_ATOMS: atom_id res chain seq x y z
N MET A 1 -13.31 -9.16 -12.00
CA MET A 1 -13.53 -7.78 -11.47
C MET A 1 -12.21 -7.01 -11.43
N LYS A 2 -12.22 -5.69 -11.64
CA LYS A 2 -11.00 -4.85 -11.63
C LYS A 2 -10.80 -4.19 -10.28
N LEU A 3 -9.68 -4.47 -9.62
CA LEU A 3 -9.36 -3.93 -8.29
C LEU A 3 -7.91 -3.42 -8.24
N VAL A 4 -7.62 -2.62 -7.23
CA VAL A 4 -6.26 -2.23 -6.82
C VAL A 4 -6.01 -2.65 -5.38
N ALA A 5 -4.76 -2.96 -5.04
CA ALA A 5 -4.35 -3.19 -3.66
C ALA A 5 -3.89 -1.88 -3.03
N GLY A 6 -4.67 -1.31 -2.12
CA GLY A 6 -4.28 -0.19 -1.27
C GLY A 6 -3.53 -0.68 -0.04
N ILE A 7 -2.36 -0.14 0.23
CA ILE A 7 -1.46 -0.57 1.30
C ILE A 7 -1.05 0.63 2.14
N ASP A 8 -1.35 0.59 3.43
CA ASP A 8 -0.96 1.61 4.41
C ASP A 8 0.09 0.98 5.34
N ILE A 9 1.36 1.35 5.13
CA ILE A 9 2.50 0.86 5.91
C ILE A 9 2.75 1.81 7.07
N GLY A 10 2.29 1.45 8.26
CA GLY A 10 2.63 2.14 9.50
C GLY A 10 3.74 1.44 10.28
N GLY A 11 4.27 2.11 11.30
CA GLY A 11 5.28 1.53 12.20
C GLY A 11 4.80 0.33 13.03
N THR A 12 3.50 0.27 13.32
CA THR A 12 2.92 -0.83 14.12
C THR A 12 2.19 -1.86 13.29
N LYS A 13 1.46 -1.42 12.26
CA LYS A 13 0.60 -2.26 11.43
C LYS A 13 0.73 -1.86 9.96
N THR A 14 0.66 -2.86 9.10
CA THR A 14 0.41 -2.69 7.67
C THR A 14 -1.02 -3.11 7.42
N LYS A 15 -1.82 -2.22 6.83
CA LYS A 15 -3.18 -2.53 6.38
C LYS A 15 -3.16 -2.73 4.87
N ILE A 16 -3.96 -3.67 4.39
CA ILE A 16 -4.10 -3.99 2.97
C ILE A 16 -5.59 -4.05 2.67
N GLY A 17 -6.03 -3.39 1.62
CA GLY A 17 -7.40 -3.44 1.12
C GLY A 17 -7.44 -3.65 -0.40
N LEU A 18 -8.37 -4.47 -0.88
CA LEU A 18 -8.70 -4.55 -2.30
C LEU A 18 -9.84 -3.57 -2.59
N VAL A 19 -9.55 -2.58 -3.43
CA VAL A 19 -10.40 -1.39 -3.63
C VAL A 19 -10.84 -1.34 -5.09
N ASN A 20 -12.11 -1.01 -5.33
CA ASN A 20 -12.65 -0.81 -6.67
C ASN A 20 -12.48 0.64 -7.16
N GLN A 21 -12.93 0.93 -8.38
CA GLN A 21 -12.78 2.25 -9.00
C GLN A 21 -13.58 3.35 -8.28
N GLU A 22 -14.65 2.97 -7.58
CA GLU A 22 -15.50 3.85 -6.80
C GLU A 22 -14.90 4.19 -5.42
N GLY A 23 -13.75 3.60 -5.06
CA GLY A 23 -13.10 3.79 -3.76
C GLY A 23 -13.63 2.88 -2.65
N HIS A 24 -14.49 1.92 -2.98
CA HIS A 24 -14.99 0.95 -1.99
C HIS A 24 -13.95 -0.13 -1.72
N CYS A 25 -13.58 -0.29 -0.45
CA CYS A 25 -12.77 -1.40 0.02
C CYS A 25 -13.65 -2.64 0.19
N LEU A 26 -13.47 -3.62 -0.71
CA LEU A 26 -14.30 -4.83 -0.75
C LEU A 26 -13.81 -5.90 0.22
N GLU A 27 -12.49 -6.01 0.37
CA GLU A 27 -11.84 -6.97 1.26
C GLU A 27 -10.59 -6.34 1.86
N HIS A 28 -10.28 -6.67 3.11
CA HIS A 28 -9.11 -6.13 3.79
C HIS A 28 -8.51 -7.11 4.81
N THR A 29 -7.25 -6.87 5.11
CA THR A 29 -6.48 -7.57 6.15
C THR A 29 -5.49 -6.59 6.77
N PHE A 30 -4.88 -7.00 7.87
CA PHE A 30 -3.72 -6.30 8.42
C PHE A 30 -2.79 -7.29 9.10
N TYR A 31 -1.51 -6.93 9.18
CA TYR A 31 -0.55 -7.61 10.03
C TYR A 31 0.35 -6.60 10.73
N ARG A 32 1.08 -7.04 11.74
CA ARG A 32 1.93 -6.15 12.55
C ARG A 32 3.27 -5.95 11.86
N THR A 33 3.53 -4.75 11.35
CA THR A 33 4.79 -4.40 10.66
C THR A 33 6.01 -4.73 11.51
N ARG A 34 5.93 -4.44 12.82
CA ARG A 34 7.02 -4.66 13.77
C ARG A 34 7.44 -6.12 13.94
N GLU A 35 6.61 -7.08 13.53
CA GLU A 35 6.93 -8.51 13.58
C GLU A 35 7.82 -8.93 12.39
N TYR A 36 8.09 -8.02 11.45
CA TYR A 36 8.90 -8.24 10.24
C TYR A 36 10.07 -7.24 10.17
N PRO A 37 11.11 -7.39 11.02
CA PRO A 37 12.32 -6.56 10.93
C PRO A 37 13.13 -6.83 9.65
N ASP A 38 12.96 -8.00 9.06
CA ASP A 38 13.51 -8.38 7.76
C ASP A 38 12.58 -7.89 6.64
N LEU A 39 13.12 -7.07 5.74
CA LEU A 39 12.35 -6.47 4.65
C LEU A 39 11.87 -7.52 3.64
N ASP A 40 12.69 -8.51 3.30
CA ASP A 40 12.32 -9.51 2.30
C ASP A 40 11.16 -10.37 2.81
N LYS A 41 11.20 -10.78 4.08
CA LYS A 41 10.06 -11.46 4.74
C LYS A 41 8.82 -10.60 4.81
N TYR A 42 8.96 -9.29 5.04
CA TYR A 42 7.84 -8.36 5.02
C TYR A 42 7.17 -8.30 3.64
N LEU A 43 7.97 -8.20 2.57
CA LEU A 43 7.45 -8.09 1.20
C LEU A 43 6.83 -9.41 0.72
N ASP A 44 7.42 -10.55 1.09
CA ASP A 44 6.81 -11.86 0.83
C ASP A 44 5.45 -11.98 1.52
N ARG A 45 5.36 -11.54 2.79
CA ARG A 45 4.09 -11.50 3.51
C ARG A 45 3.07 -10.59 2.83
N LEU A 46 3.48 -9.40 2.38
CA LEU A 46 2.62 -8.44 1.71
C LEU A 46 1.98 -9.04 0.45
N VAL A 47 2.78 -9.63 -0.43
CA VAL A 47 2.30 -10.23 -1.69
C VAL A 47 1.42 -11.45 -1.40
N HIS A 48 1.79 -12.26 -0.40
CA HIS A 48 0.97 -13.37 0.06
C HIS A 48 -0.41 -12.90 0.52
N GLU A 49 -0.50 -11.90 1.39
CA GLU A 49 -1.77 -11.37 1.89
C GLU A 49 -2.67 -10.83 0.75
N VAL A 50 -2.09 -10.13 -0.23
CA VAL A 50 -2.85 -9.69 -1.41
C VAL A 50 -3.38 -10.89 -2.20
N SER A 51 -2.58 -11.93 -2.38
CA SER A 51 -3.02 -13.18 -3.02
C SER A 51 -4.17 -13.84 -2.25
N GLU A 52 -4.08 -13.92 -0.92
CA GLU A 52 -5.13 -14.49 -0.07
C GLU A 52 -6.42 -13.67 -0.12
N LEU A 53 -6.35 -12.33 -0.13
CA LEU A 53 -7.53 -11.49 -0.30
C LEU A 53 -8.21 -11.73 -1.65
N LYS A 54 -7.45 -11.89 -2.74
CA LYS A 54 -8.02 -12.18 -4.06
C LYS A 54 -8.81 -13.49 -4.09
N LYS A 55 -8.35 -14.53 -3.36
CA LYS A 55 -8.99 -15.85 -3.31
C LYS A 55 -10.36 -15.84 -2.62
N LYS A 56 -10.70 -14.79 -1.87
CA LYS A 56 -12.01 -14.66 -1.23
C LYS A 56 -13.13 -14.32 -2.21
N PHE A 57 -12.80 -13.87 -3.42
CA PHE A 57 -13.78 -13.56 -4.44
C PHE A 57 -14.10 -14.81 -5.28
N PRO A 58 -15.39 -15.05 -5.61
CA PRO A 58 -15.79 -16.19 -6.44
C PRO A 58 -15.34 -16.03 -7.89
N ASP A 59 -15.24 -14.78 -8.37
CA ASP A 59 -14.81 -14.43 -9.72
C ASP A 59 -13.34 -14.01 -9.76
N GLU A 60 -12.73 -14.14 -10.94
CA GLU A 60 -11.35 -13.71 -11.15
C GLU A 60 -11.15 -12.22 -10.86
N VAL A 61 -10.15 -11.90 -10.04
CA VAL A 61 -9.73 -10.53 -9.75
C VAL A 61 -8.58 -10.11 -10.66
N ASP A 62 -8.89 -9.19 -11.57
CA ASP A 62 -7.94 -8.42 -12.37
C ASP A 62 -7.33 -7.32 -11.49
N LEU A 63 -6.13 -7.60 -10.96
CA LEU A 63 -5.43 -6.68 -10.06
C LEU A 63 -4.61 -5.70 -10.91
N LEU A 64 -5.09 -4.46 -11.00
CA LEU A 64 -4.53 -3.44 -11.87
C LEU A 64 -3.26 -2.79 -11.31
N GLY A 65 -3.05 -2.84 -9.99
CA GLY A 65 -1.98 -2.09 -9.35
C GLY A 65 -1.91 -2.24 -7.84
N PHE A 66 -0.77 -1.87 -7.28
CA PHE A 66 -0.54 -1.64 -5.86
C PHE A 66 -0.32 -0.14 -5.62
N GLY A 67 -1.09 0.43 -4.70
CA GLY A 67 -0.90 1.80 -4.19
C GLY A 67 -0.43 1.76 -2.74
N ILE A 68 0.77 2.26 -2.48
CA ILE A 68 1.43 2.16 -1.16
C ILE A 68 1.55 3.55 -0.54
N GLY A 69 0.97 3.74 0.65
CA GLY A 69 1.24 4.86 1.55
C GLY A 69 2.23 4.41 2.63
N ALA A 70 3.29 5.18 2.86
CA ALA A 70 4.27 4.87 3.90
C ALA A 70 4.94 6.14 4.48
N PRO A 71 5.41 6.10 5.73
CA PRO A 71 6.14 7.21 6.35
C PRO A 71 7.44 7.47 5.58
N ASN A 72 7.76 8.75 5.36
CA ASN A 72 8.97 9.19 4.64
C ASN A 72 9.19 8.52 3.26
N ALA A 73 8.10 8.12 2.60
CA ALA A 73 8.20 7.55 1.26
C ALA A 73 8.48 8.62 0.20
N SER A 74 9.38 8.29 -0.72
CA SER A 74 9.68 9.06 -1.92
C SER A 74 9.02 8.42 -3.13
N SER A 75 7.96 9.07 -3.64
CA SER A 75 7.30 8.65 -4.89
C SER A 75 8.21 8.75 -6.11
N ARG A 76 9.16 9.70 -6.09
CA ARG A 76 10.16 9.89 -7.14
C ARG A 76 11.13 8.72 -7.23
N ASN A 77 11.62 8.25 -6.08
CA ASN A 77 12.67 7.24 -6.03
C ASN A 77 12.13 5.82 -5.79
N GLY A 78 10.84 5.67 -5.45
CA GLY A 78 10.27 4.38 -5.09
C GLY A 78 10.82 3.81 -3.77
N THR A 79 11.24 4.68 -2.85
CA THR A 79 11.96 4.31 -1.62
C THR A 79 11.25 4.79 -0.36
N ILE A 80 11.59 4.20 0.79
CA ILE A 80 11.32 4.74 2.12
C ILE A 80 12.65 5.17 2.73
N VAL A 81 12.75 6.42 3.21
CA VAL A 81 14.03 6.98 3.69
C VAL A 81 13.96 7.31 5.17
N SER A 82 14.81 6.64 5.97
CA SER A 82 15.01 6.97 7.39
C SER A 82 13.72 7.09 8.21
N ALA A 83 12.75 6.20 7.96
CA ALA A 83 11.51 6.15 8.74
C ALA A 83 11.80 5.67 10.17
N SER A 84 11.74 6.58 11.15
CA SER A 84 12.09 6.31 12.55
C SER A 84 11.18 5.25 13.18
N ASN A 85 9.93 5.19 12.73
CA ASN A 85 8.91 4.26 13.19
C ASN A 85 8.96 2.88 12.51
N LEU A 86 9.86 2.65 11.55
CA LEU A 86 10.06 1.36 10.89
C LEU A 86 11.37 0.69 11.35
N ALA A 87 11.38 -0.63 11.31
CA ALA A 87 12.56 -1.43 11.67
C ALA A 87 13.67 -1.31 10.62
N TRP A 88 13.30 -1.15 9.35
CA TRP A 88 14.24 -1.00 8.22
C TRP A 88 14.92 0.37 8.26
N LYS A 89 16.25 0.38 8.20
CA LYS A 89 17.08 1.59 8.35
C LYS A 89 17.70 2.01 7.02
N GLY A 90 18.07 3.29 6.94
CA GLY A 90 18.69 3.87 5.75
C GLY A 90 17.69 4.11 4.62
N VAL A 91 18.14 3.89 3.38
CA VAL A 91 17.33 3.99 2.17
C VAL A 91 16.81 2.62 1.81
N VAL A 92 15.49 2.45 1.88
CA VAL A 92 14.81 1.18 1.60
C VAL A 92 14.23 1.22 0.19
N PRO A 93 14.77 0.44 -0.78
CA PRO A 93 14.29 0.41 -2.17
C PRO A 93 13.05 -0.48 -2.29
N ILE A 94 11.96 -0.06 -1.65
CA ILE A 94 10.76 -0.90 -1.49
C ILE A 94 10.11 -1.27 -2.82
N LEU A 95 10.00 -0.35 -3.77
CA LEU A 95 9.39 -0.66 -5.06
C LEU A 95 10.25 -1.62 -5.88
N ASP A 96 11.56 -1.44 -5.90
CA ASP A 96 12.45 -2.31 -6.69
C ASP A 96 12.45 -3.74 -6.14
N LYS A 97 12.54 -3.92 -4.82
CA LYS A 97 12.40 -5.25 -4.21
C LYS A 97 11.01 -5.85 -4.40
N LEU A 98 9.95 -5.04 -4.41
CA LEU A 98 8.59 -5.57 -4.60
C LEU A 98 8.35 -5.99 -6.06
N LYS A 99 8.96 -5.33 -7.05
CA LYS A 99 8.92 -5.75 -8.47
C LYS A 99 9.49 -7.15 -8.70
N GLU A 100 10.45 -7.58 -7.88
CA GLU A 100 11.00 -8.95 -7.95
C GLU A 100 9.95 -10.03 -7.59
N ARG A 101 8.82 -9.64 -6.98
CA ARG A 101 7.78 -10.54 -6.47
C ARG A 101 6.46 -10.41 -7.22
N THR A 102 6.30 -9.40 -8.06
CA THR A 102 5.07 -9.17 -8.81
C THR A 102 5.32 -8.33 -10.06
N ASP A 103 4.66 -8.71 -11.16
CA ASP A 103 4.64 -7.95 -12.41
C ASP A 103 3.56 -6.86 -12.43
N THR A 104 2.76 -6.75 -11.37
CA THR A 104 1.67 -5.77 -11.28
C THR A 104 2.23 -4.36 -11.04
N PRO A 105 1.68 -3.32 -11.69
CA PRO A 105 2.14 -1.94 -11.50
C PRO A 105 2.17 -1.49 -10.04
N LEU A 106 3.25 -0.81 -9.63
CA LEU A 106 3.43 -0.34 -8.26
C LEU A 106 3.57 1.19 -8.22
N LYS A 107 2.90 1.83 -7.27
CA LYS A 107 3.07 3.24 -6.93
C LYS A 107 3.22 3.39 -5.42
N ILE A 108 4.06 4.34 -5.00
CA ILE A 108 4.25 4.70 -3.60
C ILE A 108 4.15 6.21 -3.41
N MET A 109 3.64 6.63 -2.26
CA MET A 109 3.66 8.01 -1.80
C MET A 109 3.71 8.08 -0.27
N ASN A 110 3.94 9.28 0.25
CA ASN A 110 3.85 9.50 1.69
C ASN A 110 2.41 9.20 2.19
N ASP A 111 2.31 8.62 3.39
CA ASP A 111 1.05 8.23 4.04
C ASP A 111 0.06 9.40 4.22
N ALA A 112 0.51 10.55 4.73
CA ALA A 112 -0.35 11.73 4.87
C ALA A 112 -0.83 12.26 3.51
N SER A 113 0.06 12.28 2.50
CA SER A 113 -0.34 12.64 1.12
C SER A 113 -1.33 11.65 0.52
N ALA A 114 -1.18 10.35 0.80
CA ALA A 114 -2.12 9.31 0.36
C ALA A 114 -3.50 9.48 1.00
N ALA A 115 -3.53 9.76 2.30
CA ALA A 115 -4.77 10.01 3.03
C ALA A 115 -5.51 11.23 2.48
N ALA A 116 -4.80 12.35 2.29
CA ALA A 116 -5.37 13.55 1.69
C ALA A 116 -5.91 13.27 0.27
N LEU A 117 -5.14 12.58 -0.58
CA LEU A 117 -5.62 12.19 -1.90
C LEU A 117 -6.88 11.32 -1.85
N GLY A 118 -6.97 10.40 -0.89
CA GLY A 118 -8.17 9.59 -0.65
C GLY A 118 -9.39 10.45 -0.29
N GLU A 119 -9.23 11.39 0.64
CA GLU A 119 -10.31 12.32 1.01
C GLU A 119 -10.75 13.20 -0.16
N MET A 120 -9.82 13.67 -0.98
CA MET A 120 -10.12 14.51 -2.15
C MET A 120 -10.89 13.75 -3.24
N LEU A 121 -10.61 12.46 -3.42
CA LEU A 121 -11.23 11.64 -4.47
C LEU A 121 -12.57 11.04 -4.03
N PHE A 122 -12.62 10.54 -2.79
CA PHE A 122 -13.70 9.68 -2.32
C PHE A 122 -14.34 10.13 -1.00
N GLY A 123 -13.70 11.03 -0.26
CA GLY A 123 -14.10 11.43 1.08
C GLY A 123 -14.68 12.83 1.18
N ALA A 124 -14.45 13.46 2.33
CA ALA A 124 -15.06 14.74 2.70
C ALA A 124 -14.53 15.92 1.88
N ALA A 125 -13.32 15.80 1.31
CA ALA A 125 -12.70 16.84 0.52
C ALA A 125 -13.06 16.79 -0.98
N LYS A 126 -14.05 15.97 -1.37
CA LYS A 126 -14.47 15.85 -2.76
C LYS A 126 -14.96 17.18 -3.32
N GLY A 127 -14.35 17.61 -4.43
CA GLY A 127 -14.65 18.88 -5.09
C GLY A 127 -13.94 20.10 -4.49
N MET A 128 -13.16 19.92 -3.43
CA MET A 128 -12.30 20.96 -2.88
C MET A 128 -11.00 21.07 -3.70
N GLN A 129 -10.52 22.30 -3.91
CA GLN A 129 -9.21 22.55 -4.53
C GLN A 129 -8.10 22.69 -3.49
N ASP A 130 -8.46 23.13 -2.28
CA ASP A 130 -7.56 23.37 -1.15
C ASP A 130 -8.21 22.87 0.15
N PHE A 131 -7.51 22.03 0.92
CA PHE A 131 -7.94 21.51 2.22
C PHE A 131 -6.73 21.04 3.06
N ILE A 132 -6.92 20.91 4.37
CA ILE A 132 -5.93 20.40 5.35
C ILE A 132 -6.60 19.37 6.25
#